data_AF-A0A7Y2XHN5-F1
#
_entry.id   AF-A0A7Y2XHN5-F1
#
_cell.length_a   1.000
_cell.length_b   1.000
_cell.length_c   1.000
_cell.angle_alpha   90.00
_cell.angle_beta   90.00
_cell.angle_gamma   90.00
#
_symmetry.space_group_name_H-M   'P 1'
#
loop_
_entity.id
_entity.type
_entity.pdbx_description
1 polymer ?
#
loop_
_entity_poly.entity_id
_entity_poly.type
_entity_poly.pdbx_seq_one_letter_code
_entity_poly.pdbx_strand_id
1 'polypeptide(L)'
;AGKLVKDALNLSPNSAPNDPAPRLDPALDLETRIGAANTVLRAMSLTDNFARLIVIAGHGANVVNNPHASGLHCGACGGYSGEVNARLLAGLLNDRGVREGLVAMGIEIPADTHFVGALHDTTTDALTLYQNDHDHAAHAKDIAQAVDWFAQAGKLTRAERSLRLPRAASHEDIAIRARDWAETRPEWALAGCKAFVAAPRNRTAGKSLEGRAFLHDYDWKQDKDFGVLELIMTAPVVVASWISLQYYGSTVAPALFGSGNKLLHNVTGGIGVVEGNGGIMRAGLPLQSVHDGENHTHEPVRLSVCIEAPREAMTDILKRHDGVRALFDNRWLYLFALDDAGRMAWRYDGDLKWSKMPETDAAEPALDLAG
;
A
#
# COMPACT_ATOMS: atom_id res chain seq x y z
N ALA A 1 -28.20 11.33 -23.24
CA ALA A 1 -28.82 12.22 -22.24
C ALA A 1 -28.82 11.61 -20.84
N GLY A 2 -29.47 10.47 -20.59
CA GLY A 2 -29.60 9.87 -19.24
C GLY A 2 -28.27 9.54 -18.52
N LYS A 3 -27.27 9.00 -19.22
CA LYS A 3 -25.93 8.76 -18.64
C LYS A 3 -25.25 10.06 -18.23
N LEU A 4 -25.16 11.04 -19.13
CA LEU A 4 -24.58 12.35 -18.85
C LEU A 4 -25.28 13.08 -17.70
N VAL A 5 -26.62 12.97 -17.59
CA VAL A 5 -27.37 13.56 -16.46
C VAL A 5 -27.08 12.81 -15.15
N LYS A 6 -27.02 11.47 -15.16
CA LYS A 6 -26.66 10.69 -13.97
C LYS A 6 -25.24 10.98 -13.52
N ASP A 7 -24.29 11.06 -14.45
CA ASP A 7 -22.89 11.33 -14.17
C ASP A 7 -22.71 12.79 -13.71
N ALA A 8 -23.41 13.75 -14.32
CA ALA A 8 -23.39 15.16 -13.90
C ALA A 8 -24.05 15.41 -12.54
N LEU A 9 -25.04 14.60 -12.16
CA LEU A 9 -25.71 14.66 -10.86
C LEU A 9 -25.09 13.71 -9.82
N ASN A 10 -23.99 13.04 -10.16
CA ASN A 10 -23.29 12.12 -9.27
C ASN A 10 -24.14 10.94 -8.76
N LEU A 11 -25.06 10.44 -9.58
CA LEU A 11 -26.05 9.41 -9.24
C LEU A 11 -25.62 7.98 -9.60
N SER A 12 -24.55 7.83 -10.38
CA SER A 12 -24.02 6.52 -10.77
C SER A 12 -23.23 5.90 -9.60
N PRO A 13 -23.56 4.69 -9.13
CA PRO A 13 -22.80 4.04 -8.08
C PRO A 13 -21.45 3.53 -8.62
N ASN A 14 -20.36 3.83 -7.89
CA ASN A 14 -19.10 3.11 -8.04
C ASN A 14 -19.18 1.83 -7.19
N SER A 15 -19.52 0.72 -7.83
CA SER A 15 -19.57 -0.60 -7.17
C SER A 15 -18.21 -1.28 -7.23
N ALA A 16 -17.85 -2.00 -6.16
CA ALA A 16 -16.70 -2.90 -6.19
C ALA A 16 -16.88 -3.97 -7.28
N PRO A 17 -15.77 -4.45 -7.90
CA PRO A 17 -15.81 -5.60 -8.80
C PRO A 17 -16.48 -6.79 -8.11
N ASN A 18 -17.42 -7.43 -8.81
CA ASN A 18 -18.19 -8.58 -8.32
C ASN A 18 -18.08 -9.76 -9.30
N ASP A 19 -16.90 -9.93 -9.89
CA ASP A 19 -16.62 -11.05 -10.78
C ASP A 19 -16.61 -12.37 -9.98
N PRO A 20 -16.88 -13.52 -10.64
CA PRO A 20 -16.76 -14.83 -10.01
C PRO A 20 -15.43 -15.04 -9.29
N ALA A 21 -15.42 -15.94 -8.30
CA ALA A 21 -14.20 -16.30 -7.57
C ALA A 21 -13.05 -16.63 -8.54
N PRO A 22 -11.89 -15.94 -8.44
CA PRO A 22 -10.79 -16.13 -9.37
C PRO A 22 -10.17 -17.52 -9.21
N ARG A 23 -9.55 -18.00 -10.28
CA ARG A 23 -8.86 -19.30 -10.32
C ARG A 23 -7.53 -19.15 -11.04
N LEU A 24 -6.54 -19.94 -10.62
CA LEU A 24 -5.26 -20.04 -11.32
C LEU A 24 -5.46 -20.84 -12.62
N ASP A 25 -4.94 -20.31 -13.72
CA ASP A 25 -4.98 -20.95 -15.04
C ASP A 25 -3.58 -20.85 -15.70
N PRO A 26 -2.86 -21.97 -15.92
CA PRO A 26 -3.26 -23.33 -15.56
C PRO A 26 -3.33 -23.54 -14.05
N ALA A 27 -4.13 -24.53 -13.63
CA ALA A 27 -4.19 -24.93 -12.22
C ALA A 27 -2.82 -25.43 -11.75
N LEU A 28 -2.41 -24.99 -10.56
CA LEU A 28 -1.17 -25.44 -9.92
C LEU A 28 -1.36 -26.82 -9.27
N ASP A 29 -0.35 -27.68 -9.36
CA ASP A 29 -0.32 -28.92 -8.58
C ASP A 29 -0.29 -28.63 -7.07
N LEU A 30 -0.59 -29.66 -6.27
CA LEU A 30 -0.71 -29.51 -4.82
C LEU A 30 0.62 -29.10 -4.16
N GLU A 31 1.75 -29.63 -4.62
CA GLU A 31 3.07 -29.32 -4.06
C GLU A 31 3.42 -27.84 -4.26
N THR A 32 3.19 -27.33 -5.46
CA THR A 32 3.40 -25.91 -5.80
C THR A 32 2.47 -25.01 -4.97
N ARG A 33 1.21 -25.41 -4.77
CA ARG A 33 0.25 -24.69 -3.92
C ARG A 33 0.68 -24.63 -2.45
N ILE A 34 1.17 -25.73 -1.89
CA ILE A 34 1.72 -25.79 -0.53
C ILE A 34 2.95 -24.88 -0.42
N GLY A 35 3.88 -24.96 -1.38
CA GLY A 35 5.06 -24.12 -1.44
C GLY A 35 4.73 -22.62 -1.49
N ALA A 36 3.76 -22.24 -2.32
CA ALA A 36 3.28 -20.86 -2.42
C ALA A 36 2.66 -20.38 -1.10
N ALA A 37 1.79 -21.19 -0.49
CA ALA A 37 1.17 -20.85 0.80
C ALA A 37 2.21 -20.67 1.91
N ASN A 38 3.18 -21.58 2.01
CA ASN A 38 4.28 -21.49 2.98
C ASN A 38 5.12 -20.22 2.77
N THR A 39 5.46 -19.92 1.53
CA THR A 39 6.23 -18.71 1.18
C THR A 39 5.50 -17.44 1.59
N VAL A 40 4.21 -17.34 1.26
CA VAL A 40 3.41 -16.15 1.54
C VAL A 40 3.16 -15.96 3.04
N LEU A 41 2.83 -17.02 3.78
CA LEU A 41 2.62 -16.94 5.23
C LEU A 41 3.90 -16.49 5.96
N ARG A 42 5.05 -17.02 5.57
CA ARG A 42 6.36 -16.60 6.12
C ARG A 42 6.70 -15.16 5.75
N ALA A 43 6.43 -14.74 4.51
CA ALA A 43 6.65 -13.37 4.08
C ALA A 43 5.79 -12.35 4.85
N MET A 44 4.62 -12.77 5.34
CA MET A 44 3.74 -11.95 6.19
C MET A 44 4.05 -12.05 7.69
N SER A 45 5.05 -12.84 8.10
CA SER A 45 5.28 -13.22 9.50
C SER A 45 4.03 -13.81 10.19
N LEU A 46 3.15 -14.46 9.42
CA LEU A 46 1.89 -15.05 9.87
C LEU A 46 2.02 -16.59 9.86
N THR A 47 2.83 -17.12 10.77
CA THR A 47 3.10 -18.56 10.87
C THR A 47 2.49 -19.23 12.11
N ASP A 48 2.00 -18.43 13.05
CA ASP A 48 1.33 -18.87 14.27
C ASP A 48 0.23 -17.87 14.67
N ASN A 49 -0.41 -18.11 15.83
CA ASN A 49 -1.41 -17.23 16.42
C ASN A 49 -2.55 -16.81 15.46
N PHE A 50 -2.99 -17.75 14.64
CA PHE A 50 -4.07 -17.55 13.68
C PHE A 50 -5.38 -17.18 14.40
N ALA A 51 -6.00 -16.09 13.95
CA ALA A 51 -7.33 -15.71 14.40
C ALA A 51 -8.41 -16.56 13.71
N ARG A 52 -9.59 -16.65 14.33
CA ARG A 52 -10.76 -17.33 13.75
C ARG A 52 -11.16 -16.79 12.37
N LEU A 53 -11.02 -15.49 12.17
CA LEU A 53 -11.24 -14.81 10.89
C LEU A 53 -9.99 -14.01 10.52
N ILE A 54 -9.49 -14.22 9.30
CA ILE A 54 -8.37 -13.46 8.75
C ILE A 54 -8.83 -12.83 7.44
N VAL A 55 -8.77 -11.51 7.37
CA VAL A 55 -9.14 -10.76 6.17
C VAL A 55 -7.86 -10.37 5.44
N ILE A 56 -7.75 -10.83 4.19
CA ILE A 56 -6.67 -10.45 3.28
C ILE A 56 -7.23 -9.40 2.35
N ALA A 57 -6.81 -8.15 2.51
CA ALA A 57 -7.30 -7.05 1.69
C ALA A 57 -6.28 -6.68 0.62
N GLY A 58 -6.67 -6.85 -0.65
CA GLY A 58 -6.05 -6.11 -1.74
C GLY A 58 -6.57 -4.68 -1.73
N HIS A 59 -5.84 -3.74 -2.32
CA HIS A 59 -6.29 -2.36 -2.43
C HIS A 59 -6.47 -1.93 -3.89
N GLY A 60 -7.34 -0.96 -4.09
CA GLY A 60 -7.58 -0.30 -5.36
C GLY A 60 -8.28 1.03 -5.13
N ALA A 61 -8.49 1.81 -6.17
CA ALA A 61 -9.17 3.10 -6.06
C ALA A 61 -10.37 3.11 -7.00
N ASN A 62 -11.53 3.57 -6.53
CA ASN A 62 -12.63 3.92 -7.43
C ASN A 62 -12.62 5.42 -7.70
N VAL A 63 -12.42 5.79 -8.98
CA VAL A 63 -12.45 7.17 -9.45
C VAL A 63 -13.15 7.27 -10.80
N VAL A 64 -13.83 8.37 -11.05
CA VAL A 64 -14.49 8.66 -12.33
C VAL A 64 -13.62 9.62 -13.15
N ASN A 65 -13.59 9.43 -14.47
CA ASN A 65 -12.97 10.35 -15.44
C ASN A 65 -11.52 10.76 -15.09
N ASN A 66 -10.69 9.79 -14.71
CA ASN A 66 -9.30 10.06 -14.34
C ASN A 66 -8.32 9.34 -15.27
N PRO A 67 -7.65 10.08 -16.19
CA PRO A 67 -6.54 9.55 -16.99
C PRO A 67 -5.42 8.87 -16.18
N HIS A 68 -5.34 9.18 -14.88
CA HIS A 68 -4.35 8.70 -13.93
C HIS A 68 -4.92 7.68 -12.94
N ALA A 69 -6.05 7.03 -13.26
CA ALA A 69 -6.66 6.03 -12.36
C ALA A 69 -5.69 4.90 -11.96
N SER A 70 -4.85 4.43 -12.89
CA SER A 70 -3.80 3.43 -12.62
C SER A 70 -2.79 3.88 -11.57
N GLY A 71 -2.52 5.19 -11.46
CA GLY A 71 -1.64 5.76 -10.43
C GLY A 71 -2.27 5.82 -9.04
N LEU A 72 -3.59 5.61 -8.93
CA LEU A 72 -4.31 5.50 -7.65
C LEU A 72 -4.53 4.03 -7.24
N HIS A 73 -4.49 3.11 -8.21
CA HIS A 73 -4.50 1.67 -7.94
C HIS A 73 -3.17 1.17 -7.34
N CYS A 74 -3.08 -0.13 -7.10
CA CYS A 74 -1.89 -0.72 -6.52
C CYS A 74 -0.71 -0.72 -7.51
N GLY A 75 0.34 0.03 -7.17
CA GLY A 75 1.59 0.01 -7.94
C GLY A 75 2.21 -1.38 -8.03
N ALA A 76 2.17 -2.17 -6.95
CA ALA A 76 2.65 -3.55 -6.94
C ALA A 76 1.84 -4.49 -7.86
N CYS A 77 0.58 -4.14 -8.14
CA CYS A 77 -0.29 -4.87 -9.08
C CYS A 77 -0.29 -4.24 -10.48
N GLY A 78 0.70 -3.41 -10.80
CA GLY A 78 0.81 -2.79 -12.13
C GLY A 78 -0.26 -1.74 -12.43
N GLY A 79 -0.82 -1.09 -11.39
CA GLY A 79 -1.90 -0.11 -11.55
C GLY A 79 -3.29 -0.72 -11.69
N TYR A 80 -3.47 -1.96 -11.22
CA TYR A 80 -4.77 -2.62 -11.07
C TYR A 80 -5.14 -2.76 -9.59
N SER A 81 -6.39 -3.09 -9.32
CA SER A 81 -6.83 -3.45 -7.98
C SER A 81 -6.27 -4.81 -7.55
N GLY A 82 -5.99 -4.96 -6.25
CA GLY A 82 -5.35 -6.15 -5.68
C GLY A 82 -6.32 -7.24 -5.20
N GLU A 83 -7.62 -7.08 -5.41
CA GLU A 83 -8.66 -7.99 -4.91
C GLU A 83 -8.52 -9.41 -5.49
N VAL A 84 -8.11 -9.55 -6.75
CA VAL A 84 -7.92 -10.87 -7.37
C VAL A 84 -6.85 -11.66 -6.61
N ASN A 85 -5.71 -11.02 -6.30
CA ASN A 85 -4.63 -11.65 -5.55
C ASN A 85 -5.07 -12.02 -4.13
N ALA A 86 -5.82 -11.14 -3.47
CA ALA A 86 -6.33 -11.37 -2.13
C ALA A 86 -7.33 -12.54 -2.08
N ARG A 87 -8.26 -12.61 -3.04
CA ARG A 87 -9.24 -13.70 -3.18
C ARG A 87 -8.55 -15.03 -3.52
N LEU A 88 -7.58 -15.03 -4.42
CA LEU A 88 -6.78 -16.22 -4.75
C LEU A 88 -6.02 -16.76 -3.53
N LEU A 89 -5.39 -15.87 -2.76
CA LEU A 89 -4.65 -16.26 -1.56
C LEU A 89 -5.59 -16.78 -0.47
N ALA A 90 -6.72 -16.13 -0.24
CA ALA A 90 -7.73 -16.62 0.72
C ALA A 90 -8.22 -18.03 0.34
N GLY A 91 -8.50 -18.27 -0.95
CA GLY A 91 -8.89 -19.60 -1.43
C GLY A 91 -7.78 -20.64 -1.29
N LEU A 92 -6.54 -20.27 -1.57
CA LEU A 92 -5.37 -21.14 -1.36
C LEU A 92 -5.23 -21.55 0.11
N LEU A 93 -5.39 -20.59 1.04
CA LEU A 93 -5.24 -20.83 2.48
C LEU A 93 -6.46 -21.50 3.12
N ASN A 94 -7.61 -21.53 2.45
CA ASN A 94 -8.78 -22.31 2.84
C ASN A 94 -8.78 -23.75 2.27
N ASP A 95 -7.91 -24.07 1.32
CA ASP A 95 -7.81 -25.42 0.74
C ASP A 95 -7.29 -26.43 1.77
N ARG A 96 -8.07 -27.50 1.98
CA ARG A 96 -7.74 -28.54 2.97
C ARG A 96 -6.43 -29.25 2.69
N GLY A 97 -6.16 -29.60 1.43
CA GLY A 97 -4.93 -30.29 1.05
C GLY A 97 -3.69 -29.41 1.25
N VAL A 98 -3.83 -28.10 1.00
CA VAL A 98 -2.79 -27.11 1.30
C VAL A 98 -2.53 -27.04 2.80
N ARG A 99 -3.58 -26.93 3.63
CA ARG A 99 -3.43 -26.92 5.10
C ARG A 99 -2.78 -28.19 5.64
N GLU A 100 -3.18 -29.36 5.15
CA GLU A 100 -2.58 -30.65 5.53
C GLU A 100 -1.08 -30.68 5.16
N GLY A 101 -0.70 -30.16 3.99
CA GLY A 101 0.70 -30.06 3.57
C GLY A 101 1.54 -29.04 4.36
N LEU A 102 0.93 -27.94 4.79
CA LEU A 102 1.61 -26.90 5.58
C LEU A 102 2.09 -27.39 6.95
N VAL A 103 1.43 -28.39 7.54
CA VAL A 103 1.85 -28.98 8.82
C VAL A 103 3.25 -29.57 8.71
N ALA A 104 3.58 -30.23 7.60
CA ALA A 104 4.93 -30.76 7.35
C ALA A 104 5.99 -29.65 7.20
N MET A 105 5.55 -28.43 6.85
CA MET A 105 6.40 -27.23 6.78
C MET A 105 6.44 -26.45 8.11
N GLY A 106 5.83 -26.98 9.18
CA GLY A 106 5.81 -26.40 10.51
C GLY A 106 4.83 -25.23 10.68
N ILE A 107 3.80 -25.13 9.83
CA ILE A 107 2.73 -24.13 9.94
C ILE A 107 1.41 -24.87 10.12
N GLU A 108 0.79 -24.71 11.29
CA GLU A 108 -0.50 -25.29 11.60
C GLU A 108 -1.57 -24.20 11.62
N ILE A 109 -2.46 -24.23 10.63
CA ILE A 109 -3.63 -23.34 10.58
C ILE A 109 -4.79 -24.05 11.29
N PRO A 110 -5.33 -23.49 12.39
CA PRO A 110 -6.46 -24.07 13.11
C PRO A 110 -7.66 -24.35 12.20
N ALA A 111 -8.36 -25.45 12.48
CA ALA A 111 -9.54 -25.86 11.69
C ALA A 111 -10.66 -24.81 11.69
N ASP A 112 -10.75 -23.99 12.74
CA ASP A 112 -11.71 -22.92 12.88
C ASP A 112 -11.21 -21.56 12.35
N THR A 113 -10.04 -21.50 11.71
CA THR A 113 -9.56 -20.31 11.00
C THR A 113 -10.16 -20.23 9.60
N HIS A 114 -10.73 -19.09 9.24
CA HIS A 114 -11.28 -18.81 7.91
C HIS A 114 -10.64 -17.57 7.30
N PHE A 115 -10.13 -17.70 6.07
CA PHE A 115 -9.57 -16.59 5.31
C PHE A 115 -10.61 -16.00 4.37
N VAL A 116 -10.73 -14.68 4.34
CA VAL A 116 -11.63 -13.95 3.44
C VAL A 116 -10.83 -12.95 2.63
N GLY A 117 -10.94 -13.04 1.30
CA GLY A 117 -10.41 -12.01 0.40
C GLY A 117 -11.26 -10.74 0.48
N ALA A 118 -10.62 -9.58 0.41
CA ALA A 118 -11.29 -8.29 0.45
C ALA A 118 -10.66 -7.27 -0.51
N LEU A 119 -11.43 -6.23 -0.84
CA LEU A 119 -10.97 -5.03 -1.53
C LEU A 119 -11.11 -3.81 -0.61
N HIS A 120 -10.01 -3.14 -0.32
CA HIS A 120 -10.01 -1.78 0.22
C HIS A 120 -10.02 -0.77 -0.92
N ASP A 121 -11.11 -0.02 -1.04
CA ASP A 121 -11.16 1.16 -1.91
C ASP A 121 -10.48 2.33 -1.20
N THR A 122 -9.28 2.68 -1.63
CA THR A 122 -8.47 3.74 -1.02
C THR A 122 -9.13 5.10 -1.16
N THR A 123 -9.87 5.36 -2.24
CA THR A 123 -10.55 6.64 -2.42
C THR A 123 -11.63 6.86 -1.36
N THR A 124 -12.33 5.80 -0.96
CA THR A 124 -13.53 5.89 -0.10
C THR A 124 -13.36 5.26 1.29
N ASP A 125 -12.26 4.55 1.55
CA ASP A 125 -12.07 3.69 2.72
C ASP A 125 -13.20 2.68 2.95
N ALA A 126 -13.86 2.24 1.87
CA ALA A 126 -14.80 1.14 1.93
C ALA A 126 -14.05 -0.18 1.81
N LEU A 127 -14.38 -1.15 2.66
CA LEU A 127 -13.88 -2.52 2.55
C LEU A 127 -15.00 -3.42 2.02
N THR A 128 -14.76 -4.10 0.90
CA THR A 128 -15.67 -5.11 0.35
C THR A 128 -15.14 -6.49 0.66
N LEU A 129 -15.90 -7.30 1.39
CA LEU A 129 -15.52 -8.68 1.73
C LEU A 129 -16.14 -9.65 0.73
N TYR A 130 -15.31 -10.49 0.11
CA TYR A 130 -15.76 -11.53 -0.82
C TYR A 130 -16.12 -12.82 -0.07
N GLN A 131 -16.96 -12.70 0.97
CA GLN A 131 -17.33 -13.80 1.86
C GLN A 131 -18.04 -14.97 1.15
N ASN A 132 -18.64 -14.72 -0.02
CA ASN A 132 -19.33 -15.74 -0.80
C ASN A 132 -18.42 -16.57 -1.71
N ASP A 133 -17.11 -16.28 -1.76
CA ASP A 133 -16.15 -17.11 -2.51
C ASP A 133 -15.97 -18.51 -1.87
N HIS A 134 -16.27 -18.64 -0.58
CA HIS A 134 -16.17 -19.88 0.19
C HIS A 134 -17.37 -20.03 1.16
N ASP A 135 -17.61 -21.24 1.66
CA ASP A 135 -18.58 -21.44 2.74
C ASP A 135 -18.07 -20.75 4.01
N HIS A 136 -18.90 -19.85 4.56
CA HIS A 136 -18.60 -19.02 5.71
C HIS A 136 -19.67 -19.13 6.81
N ALA A 137 -20.56 -20.12 6.74
CA ALA A 137 -21.69 -20.23 7.67
C ALA A 137 -21.25 -20.29 9.14
N ALA A 138 -20.13 -20.98 9.43
CA ALA A 138 -19.55 -21.08 10.77
C ALA A 138 -18.92 -19.77 11.29
N HIS A 139 -18.69 -18.80 10.41
CA HIS A 139 -17.99 -17.53 10.68
C HIS A 139 -18.87 -16.31 10.43
N ALA A 140 -20.18 -16.49 10.20
CA ALA A 140 -21.11 -15.40 9.87
C ALA A 140 -21.11 -14.26 10.91
N LYS A 141 -20.97 -14.59 12.21
CA LYS A 141 -20.86 -13.59 13.29
C LYS A 141 -19.53 -12.85 13.25
N ASP A 142 -18.43 -13.57 13.03
CA ASP A 142 -17.08 -12.99 12.94
C ASP A 142 -17.01 -12.01 11.76
N ILE A 143 -17.59 -12.38 10.61
CA ILE A 143 -17.68 -11.52 9.41
C ILE A 143 -18.56 -10.28 9.67
N ALA A 144 -19.74 -10.45 10.26
CA ALA A 144 -20.61 -9.31 10.57
C ALA A 144 -19.91 -8.29 11.49
N GLN A 145 -19.20 -8.78 12.50
CA GLN A 145 -18.39 -7.93 13.38
C GLN A 145 -17.26 -7.20 12.63
N ALA A 146 -16.56 -7.91 11.74
CA ALA A 146 -15.50 -7.31 10.93
C ALA A 146 -16.04 -6.20 10.02
N VAL A 147 -17.21 -6.42 9.39
CA VAL A 147 -17.90 -5.39 8.57
C VAL A 147 -18.18 -4.14 9.40
N ASP A 148 -18.71 -4.29 10.61
CA ASP A 148 -18.99 -3.15 11.50
C ASP A 148 -17.71 -2.40 11.91
N TRP A 149 -16.63 -3.13 12.22
CA TRP A 149 -15.34 -2.54 12.54
C TRP A 149 -14.73 -1.79 11.35
N PHE A 150 -14.76 -2.36 10.15
CA PHE A 150 -14.25 -1.69 8.96
C PHE A 150 -15.07 -0.44 8.60
N ALA A 151 -16.39 -0.47 8.78
CA ALA A 151 -17.23 0.71 8.55
C ALA A 151 -16.86 1.86 9.50
N GLN A 152 -16.62 1.54 10.78
CA GLN A 152 -16.17 2.51 11.79
C GLN A 152 -14.77 3.03 11.49
N ALA A 153 -13.81 2.15 11.20
CA ALA A 153 -12.44 2.52 10.85
C ALA A 153 -12.42 3.43 9.61
N GLY A 154 -13.13 3.06 8.55
CA GLY A 154 -13.21 3.88 7.34
C GLY A 154 -13.85 5.25 7.56
N LYS A 155 -14.83 5.36 8.47
CA LYS A 155 -15.40 6.66 8.86
C LYS A 155 -14.35 7.57 9.51
N LEU A 156 -13.53 7.02 10.42
CA LEU A 156 -12.45 7.77 11.08
C LEU A 156 -11.37 8.18 10.07
N THR A 157 -10.90 7.25 9.22
CA THR A 157 -9.90 7.54 8.19
C THR A 157 -10.35 8.64 7.24
N ARG A 158 -11.62 8.60 6.78
CA ARG A 158 -12.18 9.66 5.94
C ARG A 158 -12.27 11.00 6.65
N ALA A 159 -12.63 11.02 7.93
CA ALA A 159 -12.71 12.26 8.72
C ALA A 159 -11.33 12.89 8.93
N GLU A 160 -10.29 12.10 9.20
CA GLU A 160 -8.91 12.59 9.25
C GLU A 160 -8.46 13.15 7.89
N ARG A 161 -8.81 12.44 6.82
CA ARG A 161 -8.43 12.83 5.46
C ARG A 161 -9.18 14.06 4.94
N SER A 162 -10.44 14.28 5.33
CA SER A 162 -11.20 15.46 4.87
C SER A 162 -10.55 16.77 5.28
N LEU A 163 -9.86 16.80 6.44
CA LEU A 163 -9.11 17.98 6.91
C LEU A 163 -7.97 18.40 5.96
N ARG A 164 -7.49 17.48 5.12
CA ARG A 164 -6.37 17.69 4.19
C ARG A 164 -6.81 17.83 2.73
N LEU A 165 -8.08 17.59 2.42
CA LEU A 165 -8.58 17.64 1.05
C LEU A 165 -9.22 18.99 0.77
N PRO A 166 -8.86 19.66 -0.33
CA PRO A 166 -9.44 20.96 -0.66
C PRO A 166 -10.94 20.78 -0.92
N ARG A 167 -11.76 21.64 -0.30
CA ARG A 167 -13.23 21.64 -0.44
C ARG A 167 -13.91 20.37 0.09
N ALA A 168 -13.30 19.67 1.04
CA ALA A 168 -13.96 18.66 1.86
C ALA A 168 -14.19 19.23 3.27
N ALA A 169 -15.43 19.23 3.76
CA ALA A 169 -15.82 19.69 5.09
C ALA A 169 -16.14 18.52 6.03
N SER A 170 -16.49 17.35 5.49
CA SER A 170 -16.78 16.16 6.30
C SER A 170 -16.41 14.85 5.59
N HIS A 171 -16.54 13.72 6.30
CA HIS A 171 -16.25 12.41 5.74
C HIS A 171 -17.22 12.00 4.62
N GLU A 172 -18.44 12.56 4.58
CA GLU A 172 -19.43 12.34 3.53
C GLU A 172 -18.96 12.89 2.17
N ASP A 173 -18.21 13.99 2.18
CA ASP A 173 -17.71 14.62 0.95
C ASP A 173 -16.75 13.70 0.18
N ILE A 174 -16.01 12.84 0.89
CA ILE A 174 -15.05 11.91 0.27
C ILE A 174 -15.73 10.98 -0.74
N ALA A 175 -16.88 10.40 -0.38
CA ALA A 175 -17.62 9.50 -1.26
C ALA A 175 -18.20 10.23 -2.48
N ILE A 176 -18.61 11.48 -2.31
CA ILE A 176 -19.11 12.34 -3.38
C ILE A 176 -17.97 12.66 -4.37
N ARG A 177 -16.80 13.04 -3.85
CA ARG A 177 -15.60 13.36 -4.63
C ARG A 177 -15.12 12.20 -5.49
N ALA A 178 -15.17 10.97 -4.97
CA ALA A 178 -14.78 9.77 -5.71
C ALA A 178 -15.60 9.53 -6.99
N ARG A 179 -16.82 10.09 -7.05
CA ARG A 179 -17.78 9.88 -8.14
C ARG A 179 -18.01 11.13 -9.00
N ASP A 180 -17.52 12.29 -8.55
CA ASP A 180 -17.61 13.55 -9.30
C ASP A 180 -16.62 13.55 -10.48
N TRP A 181 -17.15 13.51 -11.70
CA TRP A 181 -16.37 13.52 -12.95
C TRP A 181 -15.54 14.80 -13.17
N ALA A 182 -15.92 15.90 -12.50
CA ALA A 182 -15.21 17.17 -12.55
C ALA A 182 -14.15 17.30 -11.44
N GLU A 183 -14.12 16.37 -10.48
CA GLU A 183 -13.13 16.40 -9.40
C GLU A 183 -11.75 15.98 -9.93
N THR A 184 -10.83 16.94 -9.91
CA THR A 184 -9.46 16.71 -10.37
C THR A 184 -8.60 15.99 -9.33
N ARG A 185 -9.01 16.02 -8.07
CA ARG A 185 -8.31 15.50 -6.89
C ARG A 185 -9.23 14.62 -6.04
N PRO A 186 -9.67 13.45 -6.55
CA PRO A 186 -10.54 12.56 -5.79
C PRO A 186 -9.90 12.16 -4.45
N GLU A 187 -8.60 11.90 -4.46
CA GLU A 187 -7.76 11.73 -3.27
C GLU A 187 -6.31 12.16 -3.54
N TRP A 188 -5.48 12.13 -2.51
CA TRP A 188 -4.03 12.44 -2.59
C TRP A 188 -3.14 11.23 -2.86
N ALA A 189 -3.71 10.02 -2.87
CA ALA A 189 -2.98 8.75 -2.92
C ALA A 189 -1.78 8.76 -1.97
N LEU A 190 -0.55 8.73 -2.51
CA LEU A 190 0.69 8.59 -1.73
C LEU A 190 1.46 9.90 -1.59
N ALA A 191 0.84 11.04 -1.93
CA ALA A 191 1.42 12.36 -1.69
C ALA A 191 1.72 12.55 -0.19
N GLY A 192 2.92 13.08 0.10
CA GLY A 192 3.43 13.24 1.45
C GLY A 192 4.06 11.99 2.08
N CYS A 193 3.99 10.81 1.44
CA CYS A 193 4.67 9.62 1.93
C CYS A 193 6.19 9.81 1.94
N LYS A 194 6.83 9.53 3.07
CA LYS A 194 8.25 9.79 3.32
C LYS A 194 8.99 8.64 4.01
N ALA A 195 8.29 7.62 4.47
CA ALA A 195 8.89 6.51 5.19
C ALA A 195 8.41 5.15 4.69
N PHE A 196 9.28 4.15 4.80
CA PHE A 196 8.96 2.74 4.71
C PHE A 196 9.50 2.08 5.96
N VAL A 197 8.65 1.39 6.72
CA VAL A 197 9.04 0.74 7.98
C VAL A 197 8.80 -0.76 7.85
N ALA A 198 9.86 -1.56 7.90
CA ALA A 198 9.78 -3.01 8.05
C ALA A 198 10.25 -3.40 9.45
N ALA A 199 9.29 -3.61 10.35
CA ALA A 199 9.51 -3.93 11.75
C ALA A 199 8.22 -4.53 12.33
N PRO A 200 8.26 -5.17 13.51
CA PRO A 200 7.06 -5.72 14.11
C PRO A 200 5.98 -4.65 14.30
N ARG A 201 4.71 -4.99 14.06
CA ARG A 201 3.57 -4.05 14.10
C ARG A 201 3.50 -3.23 15.39
N ASN A 202 3.93 -3.80 16.52
CA ASN A 202 3.96 -3.14 17.82
C ASN A 202 4.86 -1.87 17.85
N ARG A 203 5.84 -1.73 16.95
CA ARG A 203 6.70 -0.54 16.86
C ARG A 203 5.95 0.71 16.42
N THR A 204 4.90 0.53 15.63
CA THR A 204 4.09 1.60 15.04
C THR A 204 2.66 1.61 15.58
N ALA A 205 2.29 0.67 16.46
CA ALA A 205 0.95 0.58 17.03
C ALA A 205 0.65 1.81 17.89
N GLY A 206 -0.55 2.38 17.73
CA GLY A 206 -1.00 3.57 18.46
C GLY A 206 -0.30 4.89 18.08
N LYS A 207 0.63 4.89 17.13
CA LYS A 207 1.32 6.11 16.67
C LYS A 207 0.61 6.67 15.44
N SER A 208 0.34 7.98 15.44
CA SER A 208 -0.04 8.68 14.22
C SER A 208 1.19 8.78 13.31
N LEU A 209 1.07 8.23 12.10
CA LEU A 209 2.06 8.38 11.04
C LEU A 209 1.54 9.32 9.94
N GLU A 210 0.41 10.01 10.18
CA GLU A 210 -0.22 10.99 9.29
C GLU A 210 -0.52 10.48 7.87
N GLY A 211 -0.61 9.16 7.68
CA GLY A 211 -0.70 8.54 6.34
C GLY A 211 0.55 8.70 5.48
N ARG A 212 1.72 8.92 6.09
CA ARG A 212 2.99 9.24 5.39
C ARG A 212 4.01 8.09 5.39
N ALA A 213 3.59 6.87 5.70
CA ALA A 213 4.48 5.71 5.80
C ALA A 213 3.89 4.46 5.16
N PHE A 214 4.72 3.72 4.41
CA PHE A 214 4.49 2.32 4.13
C PHE A 214 4.86 1.49 5.36
N LEU A 215 4.01 0.53 5.72
CA LEU A 215 4.23 -0.36 6.86
C LEU A 215 4.31 -1.80 6.39
N HIS A 216 5.32 -2.51 6.86
CA HIS A 216 5.50 -3.94 6.63
C HIS A 216 5.74 -4.62 7.98
N ASP A 217 4.85 -5.53 8.36
CA ASP A 217 5.02 -6.31 9.58
C ASP A 217 6.09 -7.37 9.35
N TYR A 218 7.20 -7.26 10.07
CA TYR A 218 8.38 -8.08 9.84
C TYR A 218 9.11 -8.36 11.15
N ASP A 219 9.22 -9.63 11.50
CA ASP A 219 10.04 -10.10 12.62
C ASP A 219 11.27 -10.84 12.10
N TRP A 220 12.41 -10.15 12.08
CA TRP A 220 13.67 -10.71 11.60
C TRP A 220 14.15 -11.93 12.40
N LYS A 221 13.67 -12.12 13.62
CA LYS A 221 14.05 -13.29 14.45
C LYS A 221 13.40 -14.58 13.96
N GLN A 222 12.30 -14.47 13.21
CA GLN A 222 11.61 -15.60 12.58
C GLN A 222 12.16 -15.90 11.18
N ASP A 223 12.86 -14.95 10.58
CA ASP A 223 13.41 -15.01 9.23
C ASP A 223 14.79 -15.67 9.20
N LYS A 224 14.77 -17.02 9.23
CA LYS A 224 15.98 -17.83 9.08
C LYS A 224 16.64 -17.51 7.73
N ASP A 225 17.95 -17.29 7.78
CA ASP A 225 18.79 -16.95 6.62
C ASP A 225 18.45 -15.61 5.92
N PHE A 226 17.54 -14.81 6.48
CA PHE A 226 17.16 -13.48 5.98
C PHE A 226 16.56 -13.48 4.57
N GLY A 227 15.88 -14.56 4.19
CA GLY A 227 15.21 -14.67 2.89
C GLY A 227 14.02 -13.72 2.77
N VAL A 228 13.26 -13.51 3.84
CA VAL A 228 12.15 -12.54 3.87
C VAL A 228 12.70 -11.11 3.84
N LEU A 229 13.79 -10.81 4.56
CA LEU A 229 14.50 -9.52 4.49
C LEU A 229 14.93 -9.21 3.06
N GLU A 230 15.54 -10.20 2.39
CA GLU A 230 15.97 -10.08 1.00
C GLU A 230 14.79 -9.80 0.09
N LEU A 231 13.67 -10.50 0.27
CA LEU A 231 12.42 -10.22 -0.45
C LEU A 231 11.94 -8.78 -0.19
N ILE A 232 11.88 -8.34 1.07
CA ILE A 232 11.45 -6.98 1.46
C ILE A 232 12.31 -5.91 0.77
N MET A 233 13.63 -6.06 0.82
CA MET A 233 14.58 -5.09 0.25
C MET A 233 14.56 -5.07 -1.29
N THR A 234 14.27 -6.21 -1.93
CA THR A 234 14.33 -6.34 -3.40
C THR A 234 12.99 -6.14 -4.10
N ALA A 235 11.87 -6.28 -3.39
CA ALA A 235 10.53 -6.09 -3.95
C ALA A 235 9.78 -4.93 -3.28
N PRO A 236 9.19 -5.02 -2.06
CA PRO A 236 8.50 -3.91 -1.41
C PRO A 236 9.27 -2.59 -1.35
N VAL A 237 10.56 -2.59 -1.02
CA VAL A 237 11.37 -1.36 -0.98
C VAL A 237 11.57 -0.76 -2.37
N VAL A 238 11.80 -1.59 -3.38
CA VAL A 238 11.88 -1.14 -4.78
C VAL A 238 10.52 -0.57 -5.20
N VAL A 239 9.42 -1.21 -4.79
CA VAL A 239 8.06 -0.75 -5.01
C VAL A 239 7.70 0.51 -4.18
N ALA A 240 8.37 0.80 -3.08
CA ALA A 240 8.19 2.08 -2.42
C ALA A 240 9.00 3.18 -3.14
N SER A 241 10.17 2.80 -3.69
CA SER A 241 11.11 3.73 -4.33
C SER A 241 10.57 4.36 -5.61
N TRP A 242 10.10 3.57 -6.58
CA TRP A 242 9.54 4.06 -7.84
C TRP A 242 8.33 4.99 -7.63
N ILE A 243 7.44 4.69 -6.66
CA ILE A 243 6.31 5.53 -6.28
C ILE A 243 6.85 6.83 -5.70
N SER A 244 7.68 6.77 -4.65
CA SER A 244 8.22 7.96 -4.00
C SER A 244 8.96 8.87 -4.99
N LEU A 245 9.76 8.30 -5.89
CA LEU A 245 10.51 9.04 -6.90
C LEU A 245 9.61 9.63 -7.99
N GLN A 246 8.48 9.00 -8.31
CA GLN A 246 7.49 9.56 -9.24
C GLN A 246 6.89 10.86 -8.68
N TYR A 247 6.51 10.89 -7.40
CA TYR A 247 6.04 12.11 -6.73
C TYR A 247 7.16 13.13 -6.59
N TYR A 248 8.35 12.71 -6.16
CA TYR A 248 9.52 13.59 -6.04
C TYR A 248 9.85 14.28 -7.36
N GLY A 249 10.00 13.52 -8.45
CA GLY A 249 10.32 14.03 -9.78
C GLY A 249 9.24 14.98 -10.30
N SER A 250 7.96 14.61 -10.13
CA SER A 250 6.82 15.44 -10.52
C SER A 250 6.76 16.76 -9.74
N THR A 251 7.32 16.81 -8.53
CA THR A 251 7.43 18.04 -7.74
C THR A 251 8.66 18.88 -8.09
N VAL A 252 9.85 18.28 -8.19
CA VAL A 252 11.11 19.05 -8.36
C VAL A 252 11.43 19.45 -9.80
N ALA A 253 10.99 18.66 -10.77
CA ALA A 253 11.21 18.90 -12.19
C ALA A 253 9.96 18.53 -13.02
N PRO A 254 8.82 19.20 -12.78
CA PRO A 254 7.53 18.87 -13.40
C PRO A 254 7.54 18.90 -14.93
N ALA A 255 8.40 19.73 -15.54
CA ALA A 255 8.53 19.79 -17.00
C ALA A 255 9.12 18.51 -17.61
N LEU A 256 9.92 17.76 -16.85
CA LEU A 256 10.58 16.53 -17.29
C LEU A 256 9.86 15.28 -16.80
N PHE A 257 9.47 15.26 -15.52
CA PHE A 257 8.91 14.08 -14.86
C PHE A 257 7.43 14.18 -14.50
N GLY A 258 6.81 15.35 -14.69
CA GLY A 258 5.37 15.54 -14.48
C GLY A 258 4.60 15.42 -15.80
N SER A 259 3.26 15.55 -15.71
CA SER A 259 2.39 15.61 -16.88
C SER A 259 1.69 16.96 -17.06
N GLY A 260 2.02 17.98 -16.27
CA GLY A 260 1.42 19.32 -16.36
C GLY A 260 0.03 19.37 -15.75
N ASN A 261 -0.85 20.22 -16.28
CA ASN A 261 -2.19 20.46 -15.75
C ASN A 261 -3.19 19.40 -16.24
N LYS A 262 -3.72 18.61 -15.29
CA LYS A 262 -4.73 17.56 -15.54
C LYS A 262 -5.94 18.04 -16.34
N LEU A 263 -6.34 19.30 -16.18
CA LEU A 263 -7.51 19.87 -16.88
C LEU A 263 -7.32 19.95 -18.40
N LEU A 264 -6.08 19.88 -18.88
CA LEU A 264 -5.73 20.02 -20.29
C LEU A 264 -5.33 18.67 -20.91
N HIS A 265 -5.45 17.56 -20.18
CA HIS A 265 -4.92 16.27 -20.62
C HIS A 265 -5.77 15.61 -21.70
N ASN A 266 -5.11 15.19 -22.78
CA ASN A 266 -5.64 14.27 -23.78
C ASN A 266 -4.91 12.92 -23.65
N VAL A 267 -5.67 11.85 -23.37
CA VAL A 267 -5.11 10.50 -23.23
C VAL A 267 -4.58 10.01 -24.57
N THR A 268 -3.33 9.55 -24.60
CA THR A 268 -2.67 9.08 -25.82
C THR A 268 -2.16 7.66 -25.61
N GLY A 269 -2.70 6.72 -26.40
CA GLY A 269 -2.25 5.31 -26.41
C GLY A 269 -2.45 4.54 -25.11
N GLY A 270 -3.16 5.09 -24.11
CA GLY A 270 -3.35 4.46 -22.80
C GLY A 270 -2.10 4.41 -21.91
N ILE A 271 -0.98 5.00 -22.35
CA ILE A 271 0.32 4.96 -21.68
C ILE A 271 0.81 6.33 -21.22
N GLY A 272 0.10 7.40 -21.58
CA GLY A 272 0.45 8.76 -21.22
C GLY A 272 -0.57 9.79 -21.71
N VAL A 273 -0.24 11.05 -21.52
CA VAL A 273 -1.08 12.20 -21.86
C VAL A 273 -0.31 13.26 -22.64
N VAL A 274 -1.04 14.06 -23.41
CA VAL A 274 -0.56 15.32 -23.97
C VAL A 274 -1.29 16.46 -23.26
N GLU A 275 -0.57 17.51 -22.89
CA GLU A 275 -1.15 18.71 -22.27
C GLU A 275 -1.55 19.73 -23.34
N GLY A 276 -2.85 19.95 -23.51
CA GLY A 276 -3.42 20.83 -24.53
C GLY A 276 -3.58 20.14 -25.88
N ASN A 277 -3.49 20.92 -26.97
CA ASN A 277 -3.85 20.48 -28.32
C ASN A 277 -2.75 19.65 -29.03
N GLY A 278 -1.60 19.42 -28.41
CA GLY A 278 -0.47 18.72 -29.02
C GLY A 278 0.78 18.78 -28.14
N GLY A 279 1.86 18.11 -28.56
CA GLY A 279 3.16 18.14 -27.88
C GLY A 279 3.72 16.75 -27.59
N ILE A 280 4.72 16.73 -26.71
CA ILE A 280 5.39 15.51 -26.27
C ILE A 280 4.48 14.76 -25.31
N MET A 281 4.36 13.44 -25.49
CA MET A 281 3.66 12.57 -24.55
C MET A 281 4.37 12.57 -23.19
N ARG A 282 3.60 12.71 -22.11
CA ARG A 282 4.08 12.70 -20.73
C ARG A 282 3.43 11.57 -19.95
N ALA A 283 4.22 10.85 -19.15
CA ALA A 283 3.76 9.73 -18.32
C ALA A 283 3.84 10.02 -16.80
N GLY A 284 4.22 11.25 -16.43
CA GLY A 284 4.34 11.69 -15.05
C GLY A 284 3.02 11.99 -14.35
N LEU A 285 3.09 12.34 -13.06
CA LEU A 285 1.91 12.78 -12.31
C LEU A 285 1.51 14.21 -12.69
N PRO A 286 0.22 14.53 -12.70
CA PRO A 286 -0.25 15.89 -12.94
C PRO A 286 0.06 16.79 -11.74
N LEU A 287 0.07 18.10 -11.98
CA LEU A 287 0.20 19.12 -10.93
C LEU A 287 -0.81 18.88 -9.79
N GLN A 288 -2.03 18.47 -10.14
CA GLN A 288 -3.11 18.20 -9.19
C GLN A 288 -2.83 17.02 -8.25
N SER A 289 -1.86 16.15 -8.53
CA SER A 289 -1.46 15.06 -7.64
C SER A 289 -0.43 15.48 -6.59
N VAL A 290 0.24 16.63 -6.77
CA VAL A 290 1.34 17.09 -5.92
C VAL A 290 1.14 18.49 -5.33
N HIS A 291 0.13 19.23 -5.79
CA HIS A 291 -0.12 20.62 -5.44
C HIS A 291 -1.63 20.92 -5.34
N ASP A 292 -2.03 21.66 -4.31
CA ASP A 292 -3.44 22.04 -4.09
C ASP A 292 -3.86 23.31 -4.87
N GLY A 293 -2.90 24.16 -5.20
CA GLY A 293 -3.09 25.44 -5.89
C GLY A 293 -2.31 26.57 -5.24
N GLU A 294 -2.01 26.42 -3.95
CA GLU A 294 -1.24 27.35 -3.12
C GLU A 294 0.05 26.71 -2.59
N ASN A 295 -0.02 25.46 -2.13
CA ASN A 295 1.07 24.73 -1.51
C ASN A 295 1.31 23.35 -2.16
N HIS A 296 2.54 22.86 -2.01
CA HIS A 296 2.87 21.48 -2.31
C HIS A 296 2.26 20.55 -1.28
N THR A 297 1.41 19.62 -1.72
CA THR A 297 0.90 18.53 -0.89
C THR A 297 1.94 17.41 -0.75
N HIS A 298 2.79 17.22 -1.75
CA HIS A 298 3.95 16.36 -1.66
C HIS A 298 5.22 17.18 -1.45
N GLU A 299 5.77 17.16 -0.25
CA GLU A 299 7.11 17.65 0.03
C GLU A 299 8.13 16.76 -0.72
N PRO A 300 9.05 17.34 -1.53
CA PRO A 300 10.00 16.56 -2.31
C PRO A 300 11.14 16.04 -1.43
N VAL A 301 10.81 15.12 -0.52
CA VAL A 301 11.76 14.40 0.32
C VAL A 301 12.00 13.01 -0.28
N ARG A 302 13.21 12.48 -0.03
CA ARG A 302 13.55 11.10 -0.43
C ARG A 302 13.15 10.14 0.67
N LEU A 303 12.62 8.99 0.28
CA LEU A 303 12.08 7.99 1.21
C LEU A 303 13.12 7.52 2.22
N SER A 304 12.73 7.49 3.50
CA SER A 304 13.51 6.86 4.57
C SER A 304 13.03 5.42 4.77
N VAL A 305 13.89 4.46 4.47
CA VAL A 305 13.67 3.03 4.66
C VAL A 305 14.24 2.64 6.02
N CYS A 306 13.36 2.29 6.96
CA CYS A 306 13.71 1.92 8.32
C CYS A 306 13.41 0.44 8.53
N ILE A 307 14.44 -0.37 8.79
CA ILE A 307 14.30 -1.82 8.92
C ILE A 307 14.84 -2.28 10.26
N GLU A 308 14.03 -3.03 11.02
CA GLU A 308 14.49 -3.76 12.21
C GLU A 308 15.12 -5.08 11.78
N ALA A 309 16.43 -5.06 11.51
CA ALA A 309 17.22 -6.23 11.13
C ALA A 309 18.73 -5.98 11.38
N PRO A 310 19.55 -7.03 11.49
CA PRO A 310 21.00 -6.90 11.56
C PRO A 310 21.58 -6.18 10.32
N ARG A 311 22.50 -5.24 10.54
CA ARG A 311 23.14 -4.48 9.46
C ARG A 311 23.96 -5.39 8.55
N GLU A 312 24.56 -6.42 9.13
CA GLU A 312 25.38 -7.41 8.43
C GLU A 312 24.53 -8.14 7.39
N ALA A 313 23.32 -8.57 7.77
CA ALA A 313 22.36 -9.20 6.86
C ALA A 313 21.92 -8.26 5.73
N MET A 314 21.54 -7.02 6.06
CA MET A 314 21.20 -6.00 5.04
C MET A 314 22.39 -5.71 4.12
N THR A 315 23.61 -5.62 4.66
CA THR A 315 24.83 -5.37 3.89
C THR A 315 25.12 -6.53 2.92
N ASP A 316 24.92 -7.77 3.37
CA ASP A 316 25.11 -8.95 2.51
C ASP A 316 24.07 -9.03 1.39
N ILE A 317 22.83 -8.61 1.64
CA ILE A 317 21.82 -8.45 0.59
C ILE A 317 22.24 -7.37 -0.41
N LEU A 318 22.69 -6.20 0.06
CA LEU A 318 23.16 -5.13 -0.82
C LEU A 318 24.37 -5.55 -1.69
N LYS A 319 25.23 -6.45 -1.21
CA LYS A 319 26.32 -7.04 -2.02
C LYS A 319 25.81 -7.93 -3.15
N ARG A 320 24.67 -8.61 -2.97
CA ARG A 320 24.07 -9.49 -3.98
C ARG A 320 23.23 -8.72 -5.02
N HIS A 321 22.72 -7.55 -4.65
CA HIS A 321 21.75 -6.78 -5.45
C HIS A 321 22.24 -5.37 -5.78
N ASP A 322 23.07 -5.26 -6.82
CA ASP A 322 23.66 -3.99 -7.26
C ASP A 322 22.63 -2.88 -7.53
N GLY A 323 21.49 -3.24 -8.13
CA GLY A 323 20.41 -2.28 -8.42
C GLY A 323 19.79 -1.69 -7.14
N VAL A 324 19.57 -2.53 -6.12
CA VAL A 324 19.04 -2.09 -4.82
C VAL A 324 20.09 -1.24 -4.10
N ARG A 325 21.35 -1.68 -4.10
CA ARG A 325 22.47 -0.92 -3.55
C ARG A 325 22.60 0.46 -4.19
N ALA A 326 22.47 0.57 -5.50
CA ALA A 326 22.55 1.84 -6.21
C ALA A 326 21.46 2.84 -5.79
N LEU A 327 20.28 2.39 -5.32
CA LEU A 327 19.25 3.28 -4.77
C LEU A 327 19.73 3.99 -3.50
N PHE A 328 20.51 3.30 -2.66
CA PHE A 328 21.03 3.87 -1.41
C PHE A 328 22.36 4.60 -1.61
N ASP A 329 23.29 4.04 -2.40
CA ASP A 329 24.60 4.66 -2.68
C ASP A 329 24.46 6.01 -3.38
N ASN A 330 23.52 6.12 -4.33
CA ASN A 330 23.21 7.39 -5.00
C ASN A 330 22.22 8.26 -4.21
N ARG A 331 21.86 7.83 -3.00
CA ARG A 331 20.94 8.51 -2.08
C ARG A 331 19.56 8.76 -2.68
N TRP A 332 19.10 7.95 -3.64
CA TRP A 332 17.70 8.01 -4.09
C TRP A 332 16.74 7.65 -2.96
N LEU A 333 17.19 6.79 -2.04
CA LEU A 333 16.57 6.47 -0.76
C LEU A 333 17.60 6.59 0.37
N TYR A 334 17.12 6.71 1.60
CA TYR A 334 17.94 6.57 2.81
C TYR A 334 17.62 5.25 3.50
N LEU A 335 18.64 4.57 4.04
CA LEU A 335 18.47 3.32 4.78
C LEU A 335 18.92 3.47 6.23
N PHE A 336 18.06 3.05 7.14
CA PHE A 336 18.27 3.08 8.58
C PHE A 336 18.04 1.70 9.18
N ALA A 337 18.95 1.27 10.05
CA ALA A 337 18.77 0.08 10.86
C ALA A 337 18.17 0.47 12.22
N LEU A 338 17.05 -0.18 12.57
CA LEU A 338 16.43 -0.04 13.87
C LEU A 338 17.07 -1.00 14.88
N ASP A 339 17.22 -0.57 16.14
CA ASP A 339 17.64 -1.45 17.24
C ASP A 339 16.47 -2.29 17.81
N ASP A 340 16.76 -3.14 18.80
CA ASP A 340 15.76 -3.94 19.52
C ASP A 340 14.71 -3.09 20.27
N ALA A 341 14.90 -1.77 20.40
CA ALA A 341 13.91 -0.85 20.95
C ALA A 341 13.09 -0.14 19.84
N GLY A 342 13.37 -0.40 18.57
CA GLY A 342 12.74 0.24 17.41
C GLY A 342 13.26 1.65 17.13
N ARG A 343 14.42 2.04 17.67
CA ARG A 343 15.04 3.36 17.46
C ARG A 343 16.00 3.28 16.27
N MET A 344 16.07 4.36 15.48
CA MET A 344 17.06 4.48 14.40
C MET A 344 18.46 4.55 15.00
N ALA A 345 19.17 3.43 15.03
CA ALA A 345 20.47 3.30 15.67
C ALA A 345 21.63 3.48 14.69
N TRP A 346 21.40 3.16 13.41
CA TRP A 346 22.42 3.27 12.36
C TRP A 346 21.83 3.82 11.08
N ARG A 347 22.66 4.56 10.33
CA ARG A 347 22.36 5.04 8.99
C ARG A 347 23.39 4.48 8.01
N TYR A 348 22.92 4.02 6.86
CA TYR A 348 23.77 3.65 5.74
C TYR A 348 24.33 4.90 5.06
N ASP A 349 25.65 4.98 4.84
CA ASP A 349 26.30 6.16 4.24
C ASP A 349 26.76 5.94 2.79
N GLY A 350 26.56 4.75 2.24
CA GLY A 350 27.08 4.34 0.93
C GLY A 350 28.24 3.35 1.05
N ASP A 351 28.59 2.70 -0.06
CA ASP A 351 29.74 1.81 -0.17
C ASP A 351 29.77 0.71 0.91
N LEU A 352 28.59 0.19 1.29
CA LEU A 352 28.43 -0.85 2.32
C LEU A 352 28.85 -0.41 3.74
N LYS A 353 28.90 0.90 4.01
CA LYS A 353 29.28 1.47 5.31
C LYS A 353 28.08 2.05 6.06
N TRP A 354 28.20 2.01 7.39
CA TRP A 354 27.16 2.49 8.32
C TRP A 354 27.77 3.42 9.38
N SER A 355 27.08 4.50 9.70
CA SER A 355 27.38 5.36 10.85
C SER A 355 26.36 5.17 11.96
N LYS A 356 26.83 5.24 13.21
CA LYS A 356 25.94 5.25 14.38
C LYS A 356 25.15 6.56 14.39
N MET A 357 23.85 6.48 14.60
CA MET A 357 23.02 7.66 14.81
C MET A 357 23.33 8.27 16.19
N PRO A 358 23.32 9.60 16.32
CA PRO A 358 23.44 10.24 17.62
C PRO A 358 22.28 9.76 18.51
N GLU A 359 22.58 9.47 19.78
CA GLU A 359 21.54 9.17 20.76
C GLU A 359 20.73 10.44 20.97
N THR A 360 19.53 10.47 20.40
CA THR A 360 18.55 11.51 20.72
C THR A 360 17.94 11.13 22.06
N ASP A 361 18.31 11.86 23.11
CA ASP A 361 17.50 11.91 24.33
C ASP A 361 16.09 12.29 23.88
N ALA A 362 15.13 11.38 24.07
CA ALA A 362 13.75 11.65 23.75
C ALA A 362 13.25 12.74 24.70
N ALA A 363 13.33 14.00 24.27
CA ALA A 363 12.52 15.04 24.88
C ALA A 363 11.07 14.60 24.70
N GLU A 364 10.35 14.45 25.82
CA GLU A 364 8.90 14.30 25.78
C GLU A 364 8.33 15.39 24.86
N PRO A 365 7.45 15.06 23.91
CA PRO A 365 6.76 16.10 23.16
C PRO A 365 6.03 16.96 24.17
N ALA A 366 6.48 18.21 24.33
CA ALA A 366 5.72 19.21 25.04
C ALA A 366 4.36 19.28 24.33
N LEU A 367 3.32 18.79 24.99
CA LEU A 367 1.94 19.07 24.65
C LEU A 367 1.80 20.59 24.79
N ASP A 368 2.01 21.31 23.69
CA ASP A 368 1.64 22.71 23.59
C ASP A 368 0.11 22.75 23.52
N LEU A 369 -0.52 22.70 24.70
CA LEU A 369 -1.92 23.04 24.89
C LEU A 369 -2.04 24.56 24.72
N ALA A 370 -2.03 25.01 23.47
CA ALA A 370 -2.29 26.40 23.14
C ALA A 370 -3.68 26.54 22.51
N GLY A 371 -4.62 27.00 23.35
CA GLY A 371 -5.63 28.03 23.06
C GLY A 371 -6.72 27.73 22.05
#